data_AF-A0A952GKT5-F1
#
_entry.id   AF-A0A952GKT5-F1
#
_cell.length_a   1.000
_cell.length_b   1.000
_cell.length_c   1.000
_cell.angle_alpha   90.00
_cell.angle_beta   90.00
_cell.angle_gamma   90.00
#
_symmetry.space_group_name_H-M   'P 1'
#
loop_
_entity.id
_entity.type
_entity.pdbx_description
1 polymer ?
#
loop_
_entity_poly.entity_id
_entity_poly.type
_entity_poly.pdbx_seq_one_letter_code
_entity_poly.pdbx_strand_id
1 'polypeptide(L)' 'MRTYVVSGAASGIGAATAALLTSGGDRVIGVDLHGADVQADLATADG' A
#
# COMPACT_ATOMS: atom_id res chain seq x y z
N MET A 1 15.88 3.28 6.94
CA MET A 1 14.49 3.57 7.29
C MET A 1 13.98 4.71 6.44
N ARG A 2 13.21 4.36 5.42
CA ARG A 2 12.49 5.24 4.48
C ARG A 2 10.99 4.97 4.64
N THR A 3 10.16 5.88 4.13
CA THR A 3 8.69 5.70 4.11
C THR A 3 8.24 5.61 2.66
N TYR A 4 7.43 4.61 2.34
CA TYR A 4 6.86 4.40 1.01
C TYR A 4 5.34 4.41 1.07
N VAL A 5 4.73 4.86 -0.03
CA VAL A 5 3.31 4.65 -0.32
C VAL A 5 3.22 3.56 -1.37
N VAL A 6 2.34 2.59 -1.15
CA VAL A 6 2.08 1.51 -2.11
C VAL A 6 0.57 1.47 -2.38
N SER A 7 0.15 1.70 -3.62
CA SER A 7 -1.23 1.47 -4.05
C SER A 7 -1.46 0.01 -4.45
N GLY A 8 -2.69 -0.48 -4.32
CA GLY A 8 -2.99 -1.90 -4.51
C GLY A 8 -2.33 -2.79 -3.44
N ALA A 9 -2.11 -2.24 -2.23
CA ALA A 9 -1.31 -2.90 -1.19
C ALA A 9 -2.00 -4.11 -0.52
N ALA A 10 -3.28 -4.34 -0.76
CA ALA A 10 -4.03 -5.41 -0.11
C ALA A 10 -3.92 -6.76 -0.83
N SER A 11 -3.46 -6.80 -2.09
CA SER A 11 -3.36 -8.06 -2.84
C SER A 11 -2.25 -8.08 -3.88
N GLY A 12 -1.98 -9.28 -4.41
CA GLY A 12 -1.10 -9.49 -5.56
C GLY A 12 0.30 -8.88 -5.40
N ILE A 13 0.75 -8.18 -6.44
CA ILE A 13 2.09 -7.59 -6.50
C ILE A 13 2.23 -6.47 -5.45
N GLY A 14 1.21 -5.63 -5.25
CA GLY A 14 1.29 -4.53 -4.29
C GLY A 14 1.50 -5.03 -2.85
N ALA A 15 0.75 -6.06 -2.44
CA ALA A 15 0.97 -6.72 -1.15
C ALA A 15 2.37 -7.33 -1.02
N ALA A 16 2.86 -8.02 -2.06
CA ALA A 16 4.21 -8.59 -2.06
C ALA A 16 5.30 -7.51 -1.98
N THR A 17 5.14 -6.39 -2.67
CA THR A 17 6.05 -5.25 -2.61
C THR A 17 6.02 -4.58 -1.24
N ALA A 18 4.85 -4.38 -0.64
CA ALA A 18 4.71 -3.84 0.71
C ALA A 18 5.41 -4.73 1.75
N ALA A 19 5.25 -6.05 1.64
CA ALA A 19 5.92 -7.02 2.49
C ALA A 19 7.46 -6.98 2.32
N LEU A 20 7.94 -6.90 1.07
CA LEU A 20 9.37 -6.80 0.79
C LEU A 20 9.99 -5.54 1.41
N LEU A 21 9.38 -4.37 1.19
CA LEU A 21 9.85 -3.09 1.75
C LEU A 21 9.84 -3.12 3.28
N THR A 22 8.77 -3.63 3.88
CA THR A 22 8.65 -3.75 5.35
C THR A 22 9.69 -4.72 5.92
N SER A 23 9.96 -5.84 5.25
CA SER A 23 11.02 -6.79 5.65
C SER A 23 12.42 -6.18 5.61
N GLY A 24 12.63 -5.16 4.76
CA GLY A 24 13.86 -4.37 4.70
C GLY A 24 14.02 -3.34 5.84
N GLY A 25 13.04 -3.25 6.74
CA GLY A 25 13.04 -2.30 7.85
C GLY A 25 12.55 -0.89 7.46
N ASP A 26 11.91 -0.76 6.30
CA ASP A 26 11.27 0.48 5.89
C ASP A 26 9.78 0.50 6.31
N ARG A 27 9.20 1.69 6.41
CA ARG A 27 7.78 1.88 6.71
C ARG A 27 6.98 1.93 5.41
N VAL A 28 5.89 1.17 5.35
CA VAL A 28 4.92 1.24 4.25
C VAL A 28 3.62 1.84 4.76
N ILE A 29 3.01 2.70 3.95
CA ILE A 29 1.62 3.15 4.08
C ILE A 29 0.88 2.63 2.85
N GLY A 30 -0.01 1.67 3.05
CA GLY A 30 -0.79 1.04 1.99
C GLY A 30 -2.01 1.87 1.60
N VAL A 31 -2.31 1.90 0.29
CA VAL A 31 -3.56 2.42 -0.27
C VAL A 31 -4.24 1.29 -1.05
N ASP A 32 -5.51 1.02 -0.78
CA ASP A 32 -6.31 0.04 -1.52
C ASP A 32 -7.81 0.29 -1.28
N LEU A 33 -8.70 -0.42 -1.99
CA LEU A 33 -10.14 -0.36 -1.74
C LEU A 33 -10.51 -0.88 -0.35
N HIS A 34 -9.77 -1.87 0.15
CA HIS A 34 -10.01 -2.47 1.46
C HIS A 34 -8.71 -3.02 2.07
N GLY A 35 -8.64 -3.12 3.40
CA GLY A 35 -7.53 -3.81 4.07
C GLY A 35 -6.17 -3.10 3.98
N ALA A 36 -6.18 -1.79 3.76
CA ALA A 36 -4.99 -0.94 3.73
C ALA A 36 -5.10 0.20 4.76
N ASP A 37 -3.97 0.90 5.02
CA ASP A 37 -3.92 2.04 5.95
C ASP A 37 -4.82 3.19 5.48
N VAL A 38 -4.87 3.42 4.17
CA VAL A 38 -5.77 4.36 3.51
C VAL A 38 -6.69 3.57 2.60
N GLN A 39 -7.98 3.57 2.93
CA GLN A 39 -9.00 2.94 2.09
C GLN A 39 -9.60 3.98 1.15
N ALA A 40 -9.46 3.77 -0.16
CA ALA A 40 -9.79 4.76 -1.18
C ALA A 40 -10.16 4.07 -2.51
N ASP A 41 -11.15 4.60 -3.23
CA ASP A 41 -11.51 4.17 -4.59
C ASP A 41 -10.86 5.05 -5.66
N LEU A 42 -9.65 4.66 -6.06
CA LEU A 42 -8.82 5.39 -7.02
C LEU A 42 -9.40 5.38 -8.45
N ALA A 43 -10.55 4.75 -8.68
CA ALA A 43 -11.31 4.90 -9.92
C ALA A 43 -12.15 6.19 -9.96
N THR A 44 -12.29 6.89 -8.83
CA THR A 44 -13.04 8.14 -8.70
C THR A 44 -12.11 9.34 -8.51
N ALA A 45 -12.63 10.56 -8.70
CA ALA A 45 -11.85 11.79 -8.49
C ALA A 45 -11.57 12.10 -7.01
N ASP A 46 -12.44 11.63 -6.12
CA ASP A 46 -12.30 11.82 -4.67
C ASP A 46 -11.27 10.86 -4.07
N GLY A 47 -10.96 9.78 -4.79
CA GLY A 47 -9.87 8.86 -4.51
C GLY A 47 -10.27 7.61 -3.77
#